data_AF-A0A4S8MW40-F1
#
_entry.id   AF-A0A4S8MW40-F1
#
_cell.length_a   1.000
_cell.length_b   1.000
_cell.length_c   1.000
_cell.angle_alpha   90.00
_cell.angle_beta   90.00
_cell.angle_gamma   90.00
#
_symmetry.space_group_name_H-M   'P 1'
#
loop_
_entity.id
_entity.type
_entity.pdbx_description
1 polymer ?
#
loop_
_entity_poly.entity_id
_entity_poly.type
_entity_poly.pdbx_seq_one_letter_code
_entity_poly.pdbx_strand_id
1 'polypeptide(L)'
;MSLAQNTTQYQSRPPNSGRTSSKLSVELVLDPDEDEVVEELKVTFVPPLYLQRRIWILDVLRRESITDVVDIGCGEGQLLSTLCQPAPWLTTPPSDILTLADLNHEHLSPIDLFNHANDPIPNLHPIRIAGLDISDRDLRFAIEATKPPDDLSTGADGDPWLRARASVRWEDLSVQIWKGGLEMINENFVGAECIVSSEVIEHLPPQVLPFFGPTLLGVYQPQFFLVTTPSYKFNARFTPPTSPPSARAGQGYPDPTGRTDRIFRHSDHKFEWTPDEFKEYCEREAAEWGYELELGDIGRAAEQDAWGRDDELGGASLVATFRRIDGDRSPDRNGLERKARELVKTLLEQSEGSMIAEHELLVEHFHAAHEQAKEPLSMEEIGDVVKAKMEESRQSFMRLDELWFERDVSLACGGWIEVLIKAVESYEGLVLKKDARAEGALTPSAENNVVRQRELWAVEIIGGSGHPRMLWPSTEEAVDQDRSMEYLPPDFNPEEEYKSEYDYTFSSGEGDSSTGADGDISWSEDDDTTDESVSGWRNSPWLNKPDPNNQEFWNDGFEDEKNPWAEGNAVKISREAGHTISSSSSTAGWDGDESDDTTS
;
A
#
# COMPACT_ATOMS: atom_id res chain seq x y z
N MET A 1 -3.79 -79.57 4.46
CA MET A 1 -2.81 -80.66 4.70
C MET A 1 -1.87 -80.72 3.51
N SER A 2 -0.60 -81.06 3.71
CA SER A 2 0.36 -81.26 2.62
C SER A 2 0.33 -82.71 2.12
N LEU A 3 0.43 -82.92 0.80
CA LEU A 3 1.54 -83.66 0.18
C LEU A 3 1.40 -83.69 -1.35
N ALA A 4 2.53 -83.81 -2.05
CA ALA A 4 2.63 -83.78 -3.51
C ALA A 4 3.05 -85.15 -4.09
N GLN A 5 2.72 -85.37 -5.37
CA GLN A 5 3.28 -86.37 -6.29
C GLN A 5 2.69 -86.10 -7.71
N ASN A 6 3.29 -86.51 -8.84
CA ASN A 6 4.47 -87.36 -8.99
C ASN A 6 5.38 -87.00 -10.19
N THR A 7 6.59 -87.52 -10.14
CA THR A 7 7.74 -87.41 -11.06
C THR A 7 7.51 -88.09 -12.41
N THR A 8 8.20 -87.62 -13.47
CA THR A 8 8.89 -88.49 -14.46
C THR A 8 10.02 -87.70 -15.15
N GLN A 9 11.22 -88.29 -15.23
CA GLN A 9 12.33 -87.84 -16.09
C GLN A 9 12.66 -88.93 -17.10
N TYR A 10 13.14 -88.55 -18.30
CA TYR A 10 14.04 -89.41 -19.08
C TYR A 10 15.03 -88.57 -19.93
N GLN A 11 16.29 -88.99 -19.89
CA GLN A 11 17.44 -88.48 -20.65
C GLN A 11 17.80 -89.49 -21.77
N SER A 12 18.56 -89.23 -22.83
CA SER A 12 19.09 -88.01 -23.49
C SER A 12 19.69 -88.42 -24.85
N ARG A 13 20.08 -87.46 -25.72
CA ARG A 13 20.97 -87.71 -26.88
C ARG A 13 21.88 -86.48 -27.16
N PRO A 14 23.20 -86.68 -27.41
CA PRO A 14 24.17 -85.62 -27.77
C PRO A 14 24.57 -85.68 -29.28
N PRO A 15 25.52 -84.87 -29.78
CA PRO A 15 25.74 -83.41 -29.57
C PRO A 15 25.98 -82.66 -30.91
N ASN A 16 26.00 -81.32 -30.92
CA ASN A 16 27.23 -80.56 -31.27
C ASN A 16 27.16 -79.04 -30.95
N SER A 17 28.34 -78.42 -30.85
CA SER A 17 28.72 -76.99 -30.97
C SER A 17 27.66 -75.93 -31.34
N GLY A 18 27.58 -74.81 -30.60
CA GLY A 18 26.73 -73.66 -31.02
C GLY A 18 26.60 -72.42 -30.12
N ARG A 19 27.69 -71.89 -29.55
CA ARG A 19 27.89 -70.50 -29.03
C ARG A 19 26.63 -69.59 -28.81
N THR A 20 26.09 -69.61 -27.58
CA THR A 20 25.43 -68.48 -26.86
C THR A 20 24.62 -67.44 -27.67
N SER A 21 23.28 -67.51 -27.59
CA SER A 21 22.37 -66.43 -28.02
C SER A 21 22.08 -65.45 -26.87
N SER A 22 21.87 -64.18 -27.23
CA SER A 22 21.45 -63.10 -26.34
C SER A 22 20.09 -63.34 -25.68
N LYS A 23 19.92 -62.81 -24.45
CA LYS A 23 18.63 -62.30 -23.99
C LYS A 23 18.50 -60.86 -24.51
N LEU A 24 17.31 -60.44 -24.92
CA LEU A 24 17.03 -59.01 -25.03
C LEU A 24 16.85 -58.45 -23.60
N SER A 25 17.75 -57.57 -23.18
CA SER A 25 17.42 -56.51 -22.23
C SER A 25 16.67 -55.44 -23.02
N VAL A 26 15.43 -55.14 -22.61
CA VAL A 26 14.82 -53.85 -22.96
C VAL A 26 15.32 -52.88 -21.89
N GLU A 27 16.42 -52.21 -22.21
CA GLU A 27 16.75 -50.97 -21.51
C GLU A 27 15.70 -49.95 -21.91
N LEU A 28 14.88 -49.51 -20.94
CA LEU A 28 14.24 -48.20 -21.04
C LEU A 28 15.37 -47.19 -20.94
N VAL A 29 15.85 -46.73 -22.09
CA VAL A 29 16.52 -45.44 -22.18
C VAL A 29 15.45 -44.42 -21.81
N LEU A 30 15.60 -43.83 -20.62
CA LEU A 30 14.98 -42.54 -20.33
C LEU A 30 15.83 -41.52 -21.08
N ASP A 31 15.26 -40.84 -22.06
CA ASP A 31 15.92 -39.66 -22.62
C ASP A 31 15.98 -38.59 -21.51
N PRO A 32 17.15 -37.98 -21.26
CA PRO A 32 17.32 -37.02 -20.16
C PRO A 32 16.89 -35.60 -20.53
N ASP A 33 16.46 -35.39 -21.78
CA ASP A 33 16.25 -34.08 -22.40
C ASP A 33 14.76 -33.82 -22.78
N GLU A 34 13.81 -34.51 -22.12
CA GLU A 34 12.41 -34.05 -22.05
C GLU A 34 12.25 -33.15 -20.82
N ASP A 35 12.48 -31.85 -21.01
CA ASP A 35 11.98 -30.82 -20.10
C ASP A 35 10.43 -30.88 -20.13
N GLU A 36 9.81 -31.62 -19.22
CA GLU A 36 8.37 -31.55 -18.99
C GLU A 36 8.01 -30.11 -18.60
N VAL A 37 7.50 -29.34 -19.57
CA VAL A 37 7.01 -27.97 -19.36
C VAL A 37 5.79 -28.05 -18.45
N VAL A 38 6.04 -27.95 -17.16
CA VAL A 38 4.99 -27.88 -16.14
C VAL A 38 4.31 -26.52 -16.27
N GLU A 39 3.05 -26.54 -16.69
CA GLU A 39 2.15 -25.39 -16.63
C GLU A 39 2.07 -24.94 -15.16
N GLU A 40 2.56 -23.73 -14.85
CA GLU A 40 2.24 -23.09 -13.59
C GLU A 40 0.74 -22.78 -13.55
N LEU A 41 0.12 -23.06 -12.41
CA LEU A 41 -1.27 -22.78 -12.14
C LEU A 41 -1.41 -21.29 -11.86
N LYS A 42 -2.30 -20.60 -12.58
CA LYS A 42 -2.64 -19.21 -12.25
C LYS A 42 -3.10 -19.13 -10.78
N VAL A 43 -2.50 -18.19 -10.07
CA VAL A 43 -2.77 -17.83 -8.67
C VAL A 43 -2.81 -16.32 -8.64
N THR A 44 -4.00 -15.75 -8.50
CA THR A 44 -4.20 -14.31 -8.29
C THR A 44 -4.78 -14.04 -6.91
N PHE A 45 -4.58 -12.81 -6.43
CA PHE A 45 -5.06 -12.36 -5.13
C PHE A 45 -5.99 -11.16 -5.33
N VAL A 46 -7.20 -11.22 -4.76
CA VAL A 46 -8.18 -10.12 -4.85
C VAL A 46 -8.61 -9.70 -3.44
N PRO A 47 -8.13 -8.54 -2.92
CA PRO A 47 -7.14 -7.64 -3.52
C PRO A 47 -5.73 -8.24 -3.57
N PRO A 48 -4.77 -7.64 -4.30
CA PRO A 48 -3.38 -8.09 -4.40
C PRO A 48 -2.71 -8.34 -3.04
N LEU A 49 -1.75 -9.27 -2.99
CA LEU A 49 -1.19 -9.78 -1.73
C LEU A 49 -0.53 -8.68 -0.88
N TYR A 50 0.25 -7.78 -1.50
CA TYR A 50 0.83 -6.62 -0.80
C TYR A 50 -0.23 -5.71 -0.15
N LEU A 51 -1.43 -5.62 -0.73
CA LEU A 51 -2.54 -4.84 -0.18
C LEU A 51 -3.25 -5.62 0.93
N GLN A 52 -3.36 -6.95 0.84
CA GLN A 52 -3.82 -7.78 1.98
C GLN A 52 -2.88 -7.66 3.19
N ARG A 53 -1.55 -7.69 2.97
CA ARG A 53 -0.53 -7.45 4.02
C ARG A 53 -0.76 -6.09 4.71
N ARG A 54 -0.96 -5.02 3.93
CA ARG A 54 -1.22 -3.67 4.46
C ARG A 54 -2.56 -3.54 5.18
N ILE A 55 -3.63 -4.17 4.68
CA ILE A 55 -4.95 -4.18 5.34
C ILE A 55 -4.84 -4.86 6.71
N TRP A 56 -4.21 -6.03 6.80
CA TRP A 56 -4.00 -6.72 8.07
C TRP A 56 -3.24 -5.85 9.10
N ILE A 57 -2.15 -5.18 8.67
CA ILE A 57 -1.40 -4.25 9.53
C ILE A 57 -2.31 -3.11 10.01
N LEU A 58 -2.98 -2.41 9.10
CA LEU A 58 -3.83 -1.26 9.42
C LEU A 58 -5.00 -1.64 10.34
N ASP A 59 -5.60 -2.82 10.15
CA ASP A 59 -6.72 -3.26 10.97
C ASP A 59 -6.28 -3.61 12.40
N VAL A 60 -5.06 -4.14 12.61
CA VAL A 60 -4.50 -4.28 13.96
C VAL A 60 -4.15 -2.92 14.59
N LEU A 61 -3.51 -2.02 13.83
CA LEU A 61 -3.19 -0.66 14.30
C LEU A 61 -4.45 0.11 14.74
N ARG A 62 -5.53 0.01 13.95
CA ARG A 62 -6.86 0.59 14.26
C ARG A 62 -7.51 -0.04 15.48
N ARG A 63 -7.54 -1.38 15.56
CA ARG A 63 -8.20 -2.14 16.64
C ARG A 63 -7.59 -1.87 18.02
N GLU A 64 -6.28 -1.65 18.07
CA GLU A 64 -5.54 -1.38 19.30
C GLU A 64 -5.26 0.13 19.50
N SER A 65 -5.82 1.00 18.65
CA SER A 65 -5.73 2.48 18.69
C SER A 65 -4.30 3.05 18.77
N ILE A 66 -3.39 2.54 17.94
CA ILE A 66 -1.95 2.87 17.99
C ILE A 66 -1.67 4.31 17.51
N THR A 67 -0.75 5.01 18.19
CA THR A 67 -0.36 6.39 17.90
C THR A 67 1.12 6.60 17.56
N ASP A 68 2.03 5.71 18.01
CA ASP A 68 3.46 5.67 17.61
C ASP A 68 3.81 4.36 16.87
N VAL A 69 4.23 4.45 15.59
CA VAL A 69 4.50 3.29 14.72
C VAL A 69 5.91 3.36 14.11
N VAL A 70 6.72 2.31 14.28
CA VAL A 70 8.00 2.16 13.56
C VAL A 70 7.89 1.05 12.52
N ASP A 71 8.15 1.38 11.26
CA ASP A 71 8.14 0.49 10.10
C ASP A 71 9.58 0.07 9.78
N ILE A 72 9.91 -1.20 10.06
CA ILE A 72 11.23 -1.79 9.87
C ILE A 72 11.27 -2.49 8.51
N GLY A 73 12.21 -2.10 7.66
CA GLY A 73 12.22 -2.49 6.24
C GLY A 73 11.13 -1.75 5.47
N CYS A 74 10.98 -0.44 5.69
CA CYS A 74 9.88 0.35 5.13
C CYS A 74 9.96 0.53 3.61
N GLY A 75 11.09 0.21 2.97
CA GLY A 75 11.30 0.30 1.52
C GLY A 75 10.95 1.67 0.95
N GLU A 76 10.01 1.70 0.00
CA GLU A 76 9.47 2.92 -0.63
C GLU A 76 8.54 3.73 0.29
N GLY A 77 8.36 3.33 1.55
CA GLY A 77 7.52 4.01 2.54
C GLY A 77 6.03 3.90 2.26
N GLN A 78 5.57 2.87 1.54
CA GLN A 78 4.17 2.78 1.10
C GLN A 78 3.19 2.63 2.29
N LEU A 79 3.58 1.96 3.39
CA LEU A 79 2.81 1.95 4.64
C LEU A 79 2.85 3.34 5.30
N LEU A 80 4.03 3.94 5.44
CA LEU A 80 4.21 5.27 6.04
C LEU A 80 3.36 6.35 5.33
N SER A 81 3.36 6.40 4.00
CA SER A 81 2.52 7.30 3.19
C SER A 81 1.01 7.07 3.38
N THR A 82 0.62 5.82 3.69
CA THR A 82 -0.76 5.47 4.07
C THR A 82 -1.08 5.96 5.49
N LEU A 83 -0.14 5.85 6.44
CA LEU A 83 -0.24 6.38 7.81
C LEU A 83 -0.17 7.92 7.86
N CYS A 84 0.42 8.57 6.84
CA CYS A 84 0.39 10.02 6.69
C CYS A 84 -1.01 10.56 6.37
N GLN A 85 -2.00 9.74 6.00
CA GLN A 85 -3.36 10.25 5.74
C GLN A 85 -4.04 10.65 7.07
N PRO A 86 -4.58 11.88 7.19
CA PRO A 86 -5.22 12.32 8.43
C PRO A 86 -6.55 11.59 8.66
N ALA A 87 -6.91 11.37 9.93
CA ALA A 87 -8.25 10.95 10.30
C ALA A 87 -9.30 11.97 9.82
N PRO A 88 -10.45 11.54 9.26
CA PRO A 88 -11.46 12.45 8.70
C PRO A 88 -12.12 13.33 9.76
N TRP A 89 -12.17 12.89 11.01
CA TRP A 89 -12.61 13.62 12.20
C TRP A 89 -11.83 13.13 13.43
N LEU A 90 -11.82 13.96 14.48
CA LEU A 90 -11.16 13.69 15.77
C LEU A 90 -11.83 12.57 16.58
N THR A 91 -11.09 12.03 17.56
CA THR A 91 -11.69 11.25 18.65
C THR A 91 -12.68 12.09 19.47
N THR A 92 -13.60 11.43 20.17
CA THR A 92 -14.76 12.05 20.85
C THR A 92 -14.41 13.31 21.65
N PRO A 93 -15.17 14.41 21.50
CA PRO A 93 -14.85 15.68 22.16
C PRO A 93 -14.80 15.59 23.69
N PRO A 94 -13.95 16.39 24.34
CA PRO A 94 -13.84 16.41 25.79
C PRO A 94 -15.08 17.05 26.43
N SER A 95 -15.28 16.76 27.72
CA SER A 95 -16.53 17.04 28.46
C SER A 95 -16.90 18.52 28.63
N ASP A 96 -15.98 19.42 28.31
CA ASP A 96 -16.12 20.88 28.27
C ASP A 96 -16.57 21.42 26.91
N ILE A 97 -16.46 20.63 25.84
CA ILE A 97 -17.00 20.91 24.49
C ILE A 97 -18.39 20.30 24.31
N LEU A 98 -18.57 19.01 24.65
CA LEU A 98 -19.87 18.34 24.71
C LEU A 98 -19.97 17.51 26.00
N THR A 99 -21.07 17.64 26.76
CA THR A 99 -21.23 16.88 28.00
C THR A 99 -21.74 15.46 27.73
N LEU A 100 -21.59 14.55 28.71
CA LEU A 100 -22.22 13.23 28.64
C LEU A 100 -23.75 13.26 28.53
N ALA A 101 -24.41 14.40 28.83
CA ALA A 101 -25.85 14.58 28.59
C ALA A 101 -26.16 15.04 27.15
N ASP A 102 -25.19 15.69 26.48
CA ASP A 102 -25.26 16.03 25.06
C ASP A 102 -24.97 14.82 24.16
N LEU A 103 -24.37 13.76 24.72
CA LEU A 103 -24.12 12.48 24.06
C LEU A 103 -25.17 11.39 24.39
N ASN A 104 -25.97 11.52 25.47
CA ASN A 104 -27.00 10.52 25.84
C ASN A 104 -28.40 11.02 25.47
N HIS A 105 -29.06 10.43 24.46
CA HIS A 105 -30.37 10.91 23.98
C HIS A 105 -31.50 9.88 24.02
N GLU A 106 -32.67 10.30 24.50
CA GLU A 106 -33.95 9.54 24.42
C GLU A 106 -34.58 9.61 23.02
N HIS A 107 -33.93 10.30 22.07
CA HIS A 107 -34.36 10.49 20.69
C HIS A 107 -33.35 9.88 19.71
N LEU A 108 -33.84 9.47 18.55
CA LEU A 108 -33.02 9.00 17.43
C LEU A 108 -32.05 10.12 16.98
N SER A 109 -30.75 9.92 17.22
CA SER A 109 -29.66 10.81 16.79
C SER A 109 -28.54 9.97 16.16
N PRO A 110 -27.77 10.50 15.20
CA PRO A 110 -26.59 9.82 14.64
C PRO A 110 -25.35 9.89 15.54
N ILE A 111 -25.37 10.63 16.66
CA ILE A 111 -24.15 10.94 17.44
C ILE A 111 -23.42 9.67 17.94
N ASP A 112 -24.17 8.69 18.47
CA ASP A 112 -23.64 7.39 18.91
C ASP A 112 -23.08 6.50 17.79
N LEU A 113 -23.26 6.88 16.51
CA LEU A 113 -22.70 6.15 15.38
C LEU A 113 -21.24 6.53 15.10
N PHE A 114 -20.72 7.64 15.65
CA PHE A 114 -19.34 8.09 15.42
C PHE A 114 -18.44 7.73 16.60
N ASN A 115 -17.16 7.46 16.33
CA ASN A 115 -16.17 7.05 17.34
C ASN A 115 -16.60 5.86 18.23
N HIS A 116 -17.52 5.03 17.73
CA HIS A 116 -18.19 3.97 18.46
C HIS A 116 -17.31 2.72 18.60
N ALA A 117 -17.33 2.07 19.76
CA ALA A 117 -16.47 0.92 20.08
C ALA A 117 -16.69 -0.34 19.21
N ASN A 118 -17.80 -0.41 18.46
CA ASN A 118 -18.08 -1.45 17.46
C ASN A 118 -18.03 -0.93 16.01
N ASP A 119 -17.34 0.18 15.73
CA ASP A 119 -17.00 0.54 14.34
C ASP A 119 -16.11 -0.58 13.76
N PRO A 120 -16.45 -1.20 12.61
CA PRO A 120 -15.60 -2.21 12.00
C PRO A 120 -14.26 -1.66 11.49
N ILE A 121 -14.14 -0.35 11.24
CA ILE A 121 -12.92 0.31 10.76
C ILE A 121 -12.78 1.67 11.46
N PRO A 122 -12.38 1.71 12.75
CA PRO A 122 -12.23 2.97 13.46
C PRO A 122 -11.09 3.81 12.87
N ASN A 123 -11.15 5.12 13.08
CA ASN A 123 -10.09 6.04 12.65
C ASN A 123 -8.77 5.72 13.37
N LEU A 124 -7.66 5.87 12.66
CA LEU A 124 -6.31 5.79 13.23
C LEU A 124 -5.78 7.21 13.44
N HIS A 125 -5.16 7.46 14.59
CA HIS A 125 -4.71 8.78 15.02
C HIS A 125 -3.19 8.78 15.29
N PRO A 126 -2.35 8.58 14.26
CA PRO A 126 -0.90 8.55 14.45
C PRO A 126 -0.38 9.97 14.74
N ILE A 127 0.36 10.11 15.83
CA ILE A 127 1.08 11.34 16.21
C ILE A 127 2.57 11.25 15.86
N ARG A 128 3.07 10.01 15.71
CA ARG A 128 4.44 9.72 15.34
C ARG A 128 4.49 8.47 14.47
N ILE A 129 5.22 8.55 13.37
CA ILE A 129 5.66 7.36 12.63
C ILE A 129 7.14 7.46 12.29
N ALA A 130 7.83 6.33 12.18
CA ALA A 130 9.20 6.29 11.71
C ALA A 130 9.42 5.14 10.74
N GLY A 131 10.26 5.34 9.72
CA GLY A 131 10.75 4.29 8.83
C GLY A 131 12.22 3.98 9.09
N LEU A 132 12.61 2.72 8.99
CA LEU A 132 14.00 2.28 8.91
C LEU A 132 14.20 1.39 7.69
N ASP A 133 15.21 1.68 6.88
CA ASP A 133 15.68 0.77 5.83
C ASP A 133 17.21 0.86 5.64
N ILE A 134 17.79 -0.07 4.88
CA ILE A 134 19.19 -0.02 4.44
C ILE A 134 19.34 0.61 3.04
N SER A 135 18.26 0.69 2.26
CA SER A 135 18.29 1.04 0.84
C SER A 135 18.25 2.55 0.58
N ASP A 136 19.41 3.11 0.22
CA ASP A 136 19.56 4.49 -0.31
C ASP A 136 18.65 4.81 -1.51
N ARG A 137 18.14 3.79 -2.22
CA ARG A 137 17.21 3.97 -3.35
C ARG A 137 15.80 4.16 -2.83
N ASP A 138 15.32 3.21 -2.02
CA ASP A 138 13.90 3.10 -1.69
C ASP A 138 13.50 4.14 -0.65
N LEU A 139 14.42 4.49 0.26
CA LEU A 139 14.27 5.61 1.20
C LEU A 139 14.03 6.96 0.52
N ARG A 140 14.45 7.17 -0.75
CA ARG A 140 14.15 8.42 -1.49
C ARG A 140 12.67 8.50 -1.85
N PHE A 141 12.06 7.37 -2.21
CA PHE A 141 10.62 7.29 -2.44
C PHE A 141 9.87 7.43 -1.11
N ALA A 142 10.36 6.83 -0.02
CA ALA A 142 9.77 7.00 1.32
C ALA A 142 9.80 8.47 1.80
N ILE A 143 10.88 9.21 1.52
CA ILE A 143 10.98 10.64 1.79
C ILE A 143 9.91 11.40 1.00
N GLU A 144 9.88 11.31 -0.33
CA GLU A 144 8.92 12.08 -1.14
C GLU A 144 7.46 11.69 -0.83
N ALA A 145 7.17 10.39 -0.65
CA ALA A 145 5.82 9.88 -0.36
C ALA A 145 5.31 10.21 1.06
N THR A 146 6.18 10.68 1.97
CA THR A 146 5.79 11.13 3.33
C THR A 146 5.88 12.64 3.53
N LYS A 147 6.31 13.39 2.50
CA LYS A 147 6.39 14.85 2.53
C LYS A 147 4.99 15.47 2.78
N PRO A 148 4.86 16.52 3.62
CA PRO A 148 3.61 17.24 3.78
C PRO A 148 3.21 17.97 2.48
N PRO A 149 1.90 18.18 2.21
CA PRO A 149 1.45 18.97 1.06
C PRO A 149 2.00 20.40 1.12
N ASP A 150 2.52 20.91 -0.01
CA ASP A 150 3.04 22.28 -0.09
C ASP A 150 1.93 23.33 0.17
N ASP A 151 2.28 24.45 0.83
CA ASP A 151 1.34 25.52 1.23
C ASP A 151 0.43 26.04 0.10
N LEU A 152 0.86 25.92 -1.15
CA LEU A 152 0.07 26.27 -2.35
C LEU A 152 -1.19 25.41 -2.54
N SER A 153 -1.31 24.30 -1.81
CA SER A 153 -2.48 23.40 -1.81
C SER A 153 -3.39 23.56 -0.58
N THR A 154 -2.91 24.20 0.49
CA THR A 154 -3.58 24.24 1.81
C THR A 154 -3.82 25.65 2.34
N GLY A 155 -2.91 26.60 2.07
CA GLY A 155 -2.90 27.95 2.60
C GLY A 155 -3.86 28.93 1.92
N ALA A 156 -4.07 30.09 2.55
CA ALA A 156 -5.05 31.10 2.15
C ALA A 156 -4.82 31.71 0.75
N ASP A 157 -3.57 31.68 0.25
CA ASP A 157 -3.16 32.15 -1.08
C ASP A 157 -2.98 31.03 -2.13
N GLY A 158 -3.19 29.77 -1.75
CA GLY A 158 -3.06 28.60 -2.64
C GLY A 158 -4.17 28.46 -3.68
N ASP A 159 -4.11 27.47 -4.55
CA ASP A 159 -5.15 27.23 -5.57
C ASP A 159 -6.51 26.87 -4.91
N PRO A 160 -7.61 27.59 -5.18
CA PRO A 160 -8.90 27.33 -4.53
C PRO A 160 -9.51 25.95 -4.83
N TRP A 161 -9.26 25.39 -6.03
CA TRP A 161 -9.81 24.11 -6.47
C TRP A 161 -9.06 22.92 -5.84
N LEU A 162 -7.75 23.08 -5.60
CA LEU A 162 -6.96 22.15 -4.79
C LEU A 162 -7.32 22.27 -3.30
N ARG A 163 -7.39 23.49 -2.76
CA ARG A 163 -7.69 23.75 -1.33
C ARG A 163 -9.05 23.23 -0.88
N ALA A 164 -10.05 23.27 -1.77
CA ALA A 164 -11.38 22.69 -1.55
C ALA A 164 -11.39 21.14 -1.57
N ARG A 165 -10.31 20.48 -2.02
CA ARG A 165 -10.14 19.02 -2.03
C ARG A 165 -9.09 18.51 -1.05
N ALA A 166 -8.21 19.38 -0.55
CA ALA A 166 -7.17 19.01 0.40
C ALA A 166 -7.79 18.67 1.76
N SER A 167 -7.69 17.40 2.16
CA SER A 167 -8.13 16.89 3.47
C SER A 167 -7.57 17.76 4.61
N VAL A 168 -8.42 18.14 5.56
CA VAL A 168 -7.99 18.88 6.74
C VAL A 168 -7.34 17.92 7.73
N ARG A 169 -6.17 18.29 8.28
CA ARG A 169 -5.51 17.57 9.36
C ARG A 169 -5.91 18.18 10.71
N TRP A 170 -6.38 17.35 11.62
CA TRP A 170 -6.83 17.79 12.94
C TRP A 170 -5.80 17.60 14.06
N GLU A 171 -4.71 16.87 13.80
CA GLU A 171 -3.71 16.48 14.79
C GLU A 171 -2.31 16.44 14.17
N ASP A 172 -1.31 16.92 14.91
CA ASP A 172 0.09 16.95 14.50
C ASP A 172 0.65 15.54 14.31
N LEU A 173 1.46 15.35 13.26
CA LEU A 173 2.18 14.10 12.98
C LEU A 173 3.66 14.39 12.68
N SER A 174 4.59 13.80 13.44
CA SER A 174 6.00 13.69 13.05
C SER A 174 6.25 12.39 12.28
N VAL A 175 7.00 12.49 11.18
CA VAL A 175 7.42 11.37 10.33
C VAL A 175 8.94 11.38 10.22
N GLN A 176 9.62 10.36 10.73
CA GLN A 176 11.09 10.28 10.75
C GLN A 176 11.61 9.16 9.83
N ILE A 177 12.41 9.48 8.82
CA ILE A 177 12.98 8.47 7.90
C ILE A 177 14.44 8.23 8.24
N TRP A 178 14.76 7.00 8.65
CA TRP A 178 16.08 6.57 9.09
C TRP A 178 16.71 5.56 8.13
N LYS A 179 18.03 5.63 8.03
CA LYS A 179 18.87 4.68 7.29
C LYS A 179 19.75 3.87 8.24
N GLY A 180 19.69 2.55 8.19
CA GLY A 180 20.55 1.69 9.01
C GLY A 180 20.13 0.22 9.07
N GLY A 181 21.06 -0.63 9.51
CA GLY A 181 20.83 -2.07 9.70
C GLY A 181 20.33 -2.44 11.10
N LEU A 182 19.64 -3.59 11.20
CA LEU A 182 19.06 -4.12 12.45
C LEU A 182 20.08 -4.54 13.51
N GLU A 183 21.34 -4.67 13.13
CA GLU A 183 22.47 -4.93 14.01
C GLU A 183 22.76 -3.74 14.95
N MET A 184 22.29 -2.54 14.59
CA MET A 184 22.46 -1.30 15.36
C MET A 184 21.16 -0.88 16.04
N ILE A 185 21.30 -0.42 17.29
CA ILE A 185 20.20 0.05 18.15
C ILE A 185 20.04 1.56 17.96
N ASN A 186 18.82 2.01 17.66
CA ASN A 186 18.44 3.41 17.70
C ASN A 186 17.53 3.67 18.90
N GLU A 187 18.00 4.47 19.86
CA GLU A 187 17.26 4.80 21.08
C GLU A 187 15.91 5.48 20.81
N ASN A 188 15.71 6.09 19.62
CA ASN A 188 14.44 6.70 19.22
C ASN A 188 13.31 5.67 18.99
N PHE A 189 13.62 4.38 18.83
CA PHE A 189 12.63 3.31 18.66
C PHE A 189 12.32 2.58 19.97
N VAL A 190 13.04 2.87 21.07
CA VAL A 190 12.81 2.24 22.38
C VAL A 190 11.50 2.75 22.98
N GLY A 191 10.58 1.84 23.25
CA GLY A 191 9.28 2.14 23.85
C GLY A 191 8.18 2.55 22.87
N ALA A 192 8.41 2.44 21.55
CA ALA A 192 7.37 2.68 20.53
C ALA A 192 6.10 1.83 20.78
N GLU A 193 4.93 2.30 20.35
CA GLU A 193 3.69 1.57 20.62
C GLU A 193 3.56 0.33 19.74
N CYS A 194 3.79 0.46 18.43
CA CYS A 194 3.86 -0.66 17.50
C CYS A 194 5.14 -0.64 16.67
N ILE A 195 5.71 -1.82 16.44
CA ILE A 195 6.71 -2.05 15.39
C ILE A 195 6.11 -2.97 14.32
N VAL A 196 6.30 -2.61 13.06
CA VAL A 196 5.90 -3.40 11.88
C VAL A 196 7.17 -3.88 11.15
N SER A 197 7.12 -5.10 10.61
CA SER A 197 8.18 -5.71 9.80
C SER A 197 7.54 -6.61 8.73
N SER A 198 7.10 -6.01 7.62
CA SER A 198 6.29 -6.68 6.58
C SER A 198 7.16 -7.21 5.43
N GLU A 199 7.29 -8.53 5.31
CA GLU A 199 8.14 -9.22 4.32
C GLU A 199 9.61 -8.76 4.35
N VAL A 200 10.28 -8.96 5.50
CA VAL A 200 11.65 -8.46 5.74
C VAL A 200 12.57 -9.55 6.30
N ILE A 201 12.04 -10.43 7.16
CA ILE A 201 12.86 -11.34 7.96
C ILE A 201 13.57 -12.39 7.08
N GLU A 202 12.93 -12.83 6.01
CA GLU A 202 13.43 -13.72 4.96
C GLU A 202 14.58 -13.14 4.13
N HIS A 203 14.67 -11.81 3.99
CA HIS A 203 15.77 -11.15 3.27
C HIS A 203 17.05 -11.07 4.11
N LEU A 204 16.94 -11.24 5.44
CA LEU A 204 18.05 -11.08 6.40
C LEU A 204 19.12 -12.18 6.21
N PRO A 205 20.39 -11.79 5.96
CA PRO A 205 21.49 -12.75 5.91
C PRO A 205 21.64 -13.55 7.24
N PRO A 206 22.22 -14.76 7.21
CA PRO A 206 22.39 -15.60 8.41
C PRO A 206 23.17 -14.94 9.56
N GLN A 207 24.00 -13.92 9.29
CA GLN A 207 24.69 -13.13 10.32
C GLN A 207 23.85 -11.98 10.89
N VAL A 208 22.77 -11.56 10.23
CA VAL A 208 21.87 -10.46 10.64
C VAL A 208 20.62 -11.00 11.35
N LEU A 209 20.07 -12.13 10.88
CA LEU A 209 18.89 -12.77 11.48
C LEU A 209 18.96 -12.96 13.03
N PRO A 210 20.11 -13.29 13.65
CA PRO A 210 20.21 -13.39 15.11
C PRO A 210 19.94 -12.11 15.90
N PHE A 211 20.00 -10.93 15.26
CA PHE A 211 19.69 -9.65 15.88
C PHE A 211 18.18 -9.35 15.95
N PHE A 212 17.37 -9.96 15.09
CA PHE A 212 15.97 -9.57 14.87
C PHE A 212 15.11 -9.59 16.15
N GLY A 213 15.00 -10.75 16.81
CA GLY A 213 14.28 -10.90 18.08
C GLY A 213 14.88 -10.03 19.21
N PRO A 214 16.19 -10.12 19.49
CA PRO A 214 16.84 -9.32 20.52
C PRO A 214 16.67 -7.80 20.34
N THR A 215 16.87 -7.26 19.15
CA THR A 215 16.71 -5.82 18.89
C THR A 215 15.24 -5.40 19.00
N LEU A 216 14.33 -6.04 18.25
CA LEU A 216 12.94 -5.58 18.15
C LEU A 216 12.10 -5.88 19.40
N LEU A 217 12.11 -7.12 19.90
CA LEU A 217 11.31 -7.54 21.07
C LEU A 217 12.07 -7.33 22.39
N GLY A 218 13.40 -7.43 22.37
CA GLY A 218 14.23 -7.36 23.56
C GLY A 218 14.67 -5.94 23.96
N VAL A 219 15.16 -5.13 23.00
CA VAL A 219 15.64 -3.76 23.24
C VAL A 219 14.54 -2.72 23.04
N TYR A 220 13.86 -2.72 21.89
CA TYR A 220 12.83 -1.72 21.61
C TYR A 220 11.53 -1.94 22.41
N GLN A 221 11.22 -3.19 22.76
CA GLN A 221 10.12 -3.61 23.63
C GLN A 221 8.75 -2.94 23.32
N PRO A 222 8.28 -2.92 22.07
CA PRO A 222 7.03 -2.24 21.74
C PRO A 222 5.81 -2.91 22.37
N GLN A 223 4.68 -2.20 22.48
CA GLN A 223 3.43 -2.79 22.97
C GLN A 223 2.93 -3.88 22.02
N PHE A 224 3.10 -3.67 20.72
CA PHE A 224 2.82 -4.63 19.66
C PHE A 224 4.01 -4.77 18.70
N PHE A 225 4.25 -5.99 18.23
CA PHE A 225 5.13 -6.24 17.10
C PHE A 225 4.40 -7.09 16.05
N LEU A 226 4.32 -6.57 14.82
CA LEU A 226 3.63 -7.19 13.70
C LEU A 226 4.68 -7.61 12.67
N VAL A 227 4.73 -8.92 12.36
CA VAL A 227 5.66 -9.46 11.36
C VAL A 227 4.93 -10.35 10.36
N THR A 228 5.31 -10.23 9.10
CA THR A 228 4.86 -11.11 8.01
C THR A 228 6.06 -11.75 7.31
N THR A 229 5.86 -12.94 6.72
CA THR A 229 6.86 -13.62 5.89
C THR A 229 6.19 -14.63 4.94
N PRO A 230 6.74 -14.91 3.73
CA PRO A 230 6.19 -15.88 2.80
C PRO A 230 6.04 -17.32 3.34
N SER A 231 4.93 -17.97 2.96
CA SER A 231 4.61 -19.35 3.29
C SER A 231 5.24 -20.33 2.29
N TYR A 232 6.34 -20.98 2.65
CA TYR A 232 6.95 -22.04 1.83
C TYR A 232 5.98 -23.19 1.52
N LYS A 233 4.97 -23.41 2.39
CA LYS A 233 3.93 -24.42 2.13
C LYS A 233 3.04 -24.02 0.96
N PHE A 234 2.65 -22.74 0.88
CA PHE A 234 1.80 -22.22 -0.19
C PHE A 234 2.46 -22.30 -1.57
N ASN A 235 3.81 -22.38 -1.65
CA ASN A 235 4.52 -22.57 -2.93
C ASN A 235 4.05 -23.78 -3.75
N ALA A 236 3.44 -24.79 -3.12
CA ALA A 236 2.85 -25.94 -3.82
C ALA A 236 1.56 -25.59 -4.62
N ARG A 237 0.91 -24.45 -4.36
CA ARG A 237 -0.34 -24.02 -5.00
C ARG A 237 -0.17 -23.61 -6.47
N PHE A 238 1.04 -23.24 -6.87
CA PHE A 238 1.40 -22.82 -8.23
C PHE A 238 1.76 -24.01 -9.15
N THR A 239 1.94 -25.23 -8.61
CA THR A 239 2.27 -26.42 -9.40
C THR A 239 1.24 -27.53 -9.21
N PRO A 240 0.88 -28.30 -10.24
CA PRO A 240 0.14 -29.55 -10.10
C PRO A 240 0.81 -30.51 -9.07
N PRO A 241 0.04 -31.32 -8.31
CA PRO A 241 0.61 -32.31 -7.38
C PRO A 241 1.43 -33.42 -8.04
N THR A 242 1.30 -33.58 -9.36
CA THR A 242 2.03 -34.56 -10.18
C THR A 242 3.40 -34.06 -10.62
N SER A 243 3.65 -32.76 -10.55
CA SER A 243 4.91 -32.16 -11.01
C SER A 243 6.10 -32.62 -10.16
N PRO A 244 7.23 -33.01 -10.76
CA PRO A 244 8.42 -33.39 -10.00
C PRO A 244 8.98 -32.17 -9.23
N PRO A 245 9.72 -32.35 -8.11
CA PRO A 245 10.33 -31.23 -7.40
C PRO A 245 11.25 -30.37 -8.27
N SER A 246 11.86 -30.96 -9.30
CA SER A 246 12.68 -30.28 -10.31
C SER A 246 11.91 -29.32 -11.22
N ALA A 247 10.58 -29.45 -11.34
CA ALA A 247 9.77 -28.51 -12.13
C ALA A 247 9.92 -27.07 -11.62
N ARG A 248 10.00 -26.90 -10.29
CA ARG A 248 10.26 -25.60 -9.67
C ARG A 248 11.70 -25.14 -9.87
N ALA A 249 12.65 -26.07 -10.04
CA ALA A 249 14.08 -25.74 -10.16
C ALA A 249 14.46 -25.09 -11.50
N GLY A 250 13.57 -25.14 -12.50
CA GLY A 250 13.73 -24.42 -13.77
C GLY A 250 13.27 -22.95 -13.75
N GLN A 251 12.51 -22.53 -12.71
CA GLN A 251 11.85 -21.21 -12.66
C GLN A 251 12.01 -20.49 -11.31
N GLY A 252 12.22 -21.21 -10.21
CA GLY A 252 12.52 -20.68 -8.88
C GLY A 252 13.99 -20.84 -8.48
N TYR A 253 14.34 -20.28 -7.33
CA TYR A 253 15.74 -20.09 -6.91
C TYR A 253 16.15 -21.09 -5.82
N PRO A 254 17.24 -21.86 -5.98
CA PRO A 254 17.70 -22.75 -4.92
C PRO A 254 18.18 -21.95 -3.71
N ASP A 255 17.96 -22.48 -2.50
CA ASP A 255 18.39 -21.87 -1.22
C ASP A 255 19.84 -21.34 -1.28
N PRO A 256 20.06 -20.00 -1.33
CA PRO A 256 21.38 -19.42 -1.53
C PRO A 256 22.28 -19.55 -0.28
N THR A 257 21.73 -20.02 0.84
CA THR A 257 22.51 -20.35 2.05
C THR A 257 22.93 -21.82 2.09
N GLY A 258 22.37 -22.68 1.24
CA GLY A 258 22.63 -24.13 1.21
C GLY A 258 22.23 -24.85 2.51
N ARG A 259 21.31 -24.27 3.29
CA ARG A 259 20.81 -24.88 4.55
C ARG A 259 19.77 -25.96 4.28
N THR A 260 19.11 -25.90 3.13
CA THR A 260 18.03 -26.79 2.73
C THR A 260 18.09 -27.08 1.22
N ASP A 261 17.51 -28.20 0.78
CA ASP A 261 17.31 -28.51 -0.65
C ASP A 261 16.04 -27.82 -1.21
N ARG A 262 15.69 -26.62 -0.72
CA ARG A 262 14.47 -25.89 -1.10
C ARG A 262 14.68 -25.01 -2.33
N ILE A 263 13.55 -24.67 -2.96
CA ILE A 263 13.46 -23.78 -4.11
C ILE A 263 12.48 -22.67 -3.75
N PHE A 264 13.00 -21.44 -3.64
CA PHE A 264 12.33 -20.20 -3.25
C PHE A 264 11.73 -19.48 -4.45
N ARG A 265 10.78 -18.55 -4.20
CA ARG A 265 10.11 -17.75 -5.23
C ARG A 265 10.92 -16.56 -5.71
N HIS A 266 11.69 -15.94 -4.83
CA HIS A 266 12.51 -14.78 -5.15
C HIS A 266 13.99 -15.04 -4.89
N SER A 267 14.85 -14.42 -5.71
CA SER A 267 16.30 -14.67 -5.74
C SER A 267 17.05 -14.04 -4.57
N ASP A 268 16.41 -13.11 -3.87
CA ASP A 268 16.94 -12.39 -2.73
C ASP A 268 16.46 -12.95 -1.38
N HIS A 269 15.52 -13.90 -1.34
CA HIS A 269 15.18 -14.65 -0.13
C HIS A 269 16.40 -15.45 0.38
N LYS A 270 16.69 -15.36 1.68
CA LYS A 270 17.73 -16.13 2.38
C LYS A 270 17.18 -17.38 3.06
N PHE A 271 15.87 -17.44 3.26
CA PHE A 271 15.10 -18.62 3.63
C PHE A 271 13.62 -18.37 3.32
N GLU A 272 12.83 -19.43 3.16
CA GLU A 272 11.37 -19.38 3.21
C GLU A 272 10.90 -20.43 4.22
N TRP A 273 10.05 -20.04 5.18
CA TRP A 273 9.62 -20.92 6.27
C TRP A 273 8.30 -21.64 5.99
N THR A 274 8.16 -22.83 6.56
CA THR A 274 6.83 -23.46 6.71
C THR A 274 6.06 -22.80 7.86
N PRO A 275 4.71 -22.96 7.92
CA PRO A 275 3.92 -22.52 9.07
C PRO A 275 4.43 -23.05 10.41
N ASP A 276 4.95 -24.28 10.45
CA ASP A 276 5.52 -24.89 11.68
C ASP A 276 6.86 -24.26 12.08
N GLU A 277 7.72 -23.90 11.11
CA GLU A 277 9.02 -23.26 11.38
C GLU A 277 8.87 -21.80 11.84
N PHE A 278 7.98 -21.05 11.19
CA PHE A 278 7.61 -19.69 11.60
C PHE A 278 6.98 -19.71 12.99
N LYS A 279 6.10 -20.69 13.26
CA LYS A 279 5.52 -20.90 14.59
C LYS A 279 6.59 -21.20 15.65
N GLU A 280 7.50 -22.14 15.42
CA GLU A 280 8.56 -22.47 16.39
C GLU A 280 9.48 -21.26 16.65
N TYR A 281 9.76 -20.47 15.61
CA TYR A 281 10.47 -19.20 15.75
C TYR A 281 9.72 -18.23 16.66
N CYS A 282 8.44 -17.96 16.36
CA CYS A 282 7.64 -16.97 17.08
C CYS A 282 7.32 -17.39 18.51
N GLU A 283 6.99 -18.66 18.77
CA GLU A 283 6.74 -19.18 20.13
C GLU A 283 8.01 -19.08 21.00
N ARG A 284 9.21 -19.27 20.43
CA ARG A 284 10.48 -19.10 21.14
C ARG A 284 10.75 -17.64 21.50
N GLU A 285 10.68 -16.71 20.53
CA GLU A 285 10.96 -15.30 20.81
C GLU A 285 9.91 -14.67 21.74
N ALA A 286 8.64 -15.06 21.61
CA ALA A 286 7.57 -14.61 22.51
C ALA A 286 7.82 -15.07 23.95
N ALA A 287 8.27 -16.30 24.17
CA ALA A 287 8.62 -16.82 25.49
C ALA A 287 9.89 -16.17 26.08
N GLU A 288 10.89 -15.86 25.24
CA GLU A 288 12.19 -15.28 25.65
C GLU A 288 12.09 -13.79 26.02
N TRP A 289 11.24 -13.02 25.33
CA TRP A 289 11.05 -11.57 25.53
C TRP A 289 9.73 -11.18 26.23
N GLY A 290 8.89 -12.17 26.56
CA GLY A 290 7.69 -11.97 27.37
C GLY A 290 6.53 -11.32 26.62
N TYR A 291 6.12 -11.93 25.51
CA TYR A 291 4.99 -11.53 24.69
C TYR A 291 3.92 -12.65 24.64
N GLU A 292 2.66 -12.26 24.55
CA GLU A 292 1.57 -13.11 24.06
C GLU A 292 1.62 -13.12 22.52
N LEU A 293 1.23 -14.23 21.91
CA LEU A 293 1.38 -14.47 20.47
C LEU A 293 0.06 -14.90 19.84
N GLU A 294 -0.35 -14.18 18.79
CA GLU A 294 -1.42 -14.55 17.87
C GLU A 294 -0.78 -14.85 16.50
N LEU A 295 -1.08 -16.02 15.92
CA LEU A 295 -0.55 -16.50 14.64
C LEU A 295 -1.69 -16.66 13.63
N GLY A 296 -1.42 -16.35 12.37
CA GLY A 296 -2.35 -16.56 11.26
C GLY A 296 -1.65 -16.58 9.91
N ASP A 297 -2.45 -16.50 8.85
CA ASP A 297 -1.98 -16.37 7.47
C ASP A 297 -3.02 -15.60 6.61
N ILE A 298 -2.55 -15.01 5.52
CA ILE A 298 -3.34 -14.20 4.56
C ILE A 298 -2.91 -14.51 3.13
N GLY A 299 -3.61 -13.99 2.13
CA GLY A 299 -3.39 -14.36 0.73
C GLY A 299 -4.03 -15.71 0.40
N ARG A 300 -5.36 -15.72 0.23
CA ARG A 300 -6.06 -16.82 -0.43
C ARG A 300 -6.08 -16.58 -1.94
N ALA A 301 -5.81 -17.62 -2.73
CA ALA A 301 -5.97 -17.57 -4.18
C ALA A 301 -7.44 -17.28 -4.55
N ALA A 302 -7.66 -16.49 -5.60
CA ALA A 302 -8.99 -16.25 -6.15
C ALA A 302 -9.53 -17.48 -6.91
N GLU A 303 -8.64 -18.25 -7.53
CA GLU A 303 -8.93 -19.51 -8.19
C GLU A 303 -9.01 -20.66 -7.16
N GLN A 304 -9.98 -21.57 -7.32
CA GLN A 304 -10.05 -22.80 -6.54
C GLN A 304 -9.00 -23.81 -7.03
N ASP A 305 -8.25 -24.43 -6.12
CA ASP A 305 -7.34 -25.52 -6.48
C ASP A 305 -8.10 -26.74 -7.00
N ALA A 306 -7.74 -27.22 -8.19
CA ALA A 306 -8.42 -28.35 -8.84
C ALA A 306 -8.28 -29.69 -8.08
N TRP A 307 -7.41 -29.77 -7.07
CA TRP A 307 -7.22 -30.92 -6.19
C TRP A 307 -7.73 -30.66 -4.76
N GLY A 308 -8.33 -29.50 -4.49
CA GLY A 308 -8.91 -29.14 -3.19
C GLY A 308 -7.88 -28.87 -2.09
N ARG A 309 -6.66 -28.44 -2.44
CA ARG A 309 -5.54 -28.28 -1.50
C ARG A 309 -5.56 -26.99 -0.68
N ASP A 310 -6.39 -26.00 -1.03
CA ASP A 310 -6.30 -24.64 -0.45
C ASP A 310 -6.39 -24.62 1.09
N ASP A 311 -7.30 -25.42 1.68
CA ASP A 311 -7.43 -25.60 3.15
C ASP A 311 -6.18 -26.24 3.80
N GLU A 312 -5.43 -27.05 3.05
CA GLU A 312 -4.17 -27.64 3.54
C GLU A 312 -3.01 -26.65 3.41
N LEU A 313 -2.93 -25.91 2.29
CA LEU A 313 -1.80 -25.04 1.98
C LEU A 313 -1.83 -23.72 2.78
N GLY A 314 -3.02 -23.24 3.14
CA GLY A 314 -3.21 -22.02 3.94
C GLY A 314 -3.06 -20.74 3.12
N GLY A 315 -2.55 -19.69 3.75
CA GLY A 315 -2.24 -18.41 3.10
C GLY A 315 -0.85 -18.34 2.48
N ALA A 316 -0.71 -17.43 1.51
CA ALA A 316 0.54 -17.10 0.83
C ALA A 316 1.57 -16.39 1.73
N SER A 317 1.13 -15.50 2.62
CA SER A 317 1.98 -14.88 3.65
C SER A 317 1.51 -15.32 5.03
N LEU A 318 2.46 -15.71 5.88
CA LEU A 318 2.26 -15.99 7.30
C LEU A 318 2.30 -14.67 8.08
N VAL A 319 1.52 -14.55 9.14
CA VAL A 319 1.46 -13.33 9.96
C VAL A 319 1.51 -13.65 11.46
N ALA A 320 2.17 -12.79 12.24
CA ALA A 320 2.22 -12.90 13.69
C ALA A 320 2.03 -11.52 14.36
N THR A 321 1.12 -11.48 15.34
CA THR A 321 0.96 -10.37 16.28
C THR A 321 1.55 -10.77 17.63
N PHE A 322 2.62 -10.11 18.04
CA PHE A 322 3.18 -10.21 19.39
C PHE A 322 2.59 -9.08 20.24
N ARG A 323 1.91 -9.39 21.35
CA ARG A 323 1.37 -8.42 22.31
C ARG A 323 2.19 -8.43 23.60
N ARG A 324 2.69 -7.28 24.06
CA ARG A 324 3.57 -7.19 25.24
C ARG A 324 2.82 -7.59 26.51
N ILE A 325 3.36 -8.52 27.29
CA ILE A 325 2.76 -8.93 28.56
C ILE A 325 3.08 -7.87 29.61
N ASP A 326 2.08 -7.06 29.97
CA ASP A 326 2.20 -6.01 30.98
C ASP A 326 1.25 -6.23 32.18
N GLY A 327 1.26 -5.31 33.15
CA GLY A 327 0.52 -5.44 34.41
C GLY A 327 1.10 -6.48 35.37
N ASP A 328 0.25 -7.13 36.18
CA ASP A 328 0.65 -8.13 37.20
C ASP A 328 1.41 -9.35 36.65
N ARG A 329 1.39 -9.57 35.33
CA ARG A 329 2.10 -10.65 34.64
C ARG A 329 3.41 -10.20 33.98
N SER A 330 3.75 -8.91 34.05
CA SER A 330 4.92 -8.35 33.37
C SER A 330 6.22 -8.96 33.88
N PRO A 331 7.15 -9.38 32.99
CA PRO A 331 8.51 -9.72 33.38
C PRO A 331 9.30 -8.47 33.81
N ASP A 332 10.54 -8.66 34.27
CA ASP A 332 11.50 -7.59 34.49
C ASP A 332 11.94 -6.98 33.14
N ARG A 333 11.15 -6.02 32.64
CA ARG A 333 11.36 -5.31 31.36
C ARG A 333 12.77 -4.71 31.26
N ASN A 334 13.22 -4.02 32.31
CA ASN A 334 14.58 -3.45 32.40
C ASN A 334 15.66 -4.56 32.39
N GLY A 335 15.38 -5.70 33.01
CA GLY A 335 16.25 -6.87 33.00
C GLY A 335 16.34 -7.55 31.63
N LEU A 336 15.23 -7.63 30.89
CA LEU A 336 15.17 -8.11 29.51
C LEU A 336 15.89 -7.16 28.56
N GLU A 337 15.70 -5.85 28.69
CA GLU A 337 16.35 -4.83 27.86
C GLU A 337 17.87 -4.91 27.99
N ARG A 338 18.37 -4.95 29.24
CA ARG A 338 19.79 -5.11 29.53
C ARG A 338 20.36 -6.43 28.98
N LYS A 339 19.61 -7.54 29.10
CA LYS A 339 19.96 -8.85 28.51
C LYS A 339 20.03 -8.76 26.98
N ALA A 340 19.08 -8.10 26.34
CA ALA A 340 19.02 -7.93 24.89
C ALA A 340 20.19 -7.08 24.38
N ARG A 341 20.47 -5.94 25.02
CA ARG A 341 21.63 -5.09 24.70
C ARG A 341 22.97 -5.83 24.89
N GLU A 342 23.09 -6.65 25.93
CA GLU A 342 24.27 -7.49 26.16
C GLU A 342 24.42 -8.58 25.07
N LEU A 343 23.31 -9.17 24.60
CA LEU A 343 23.28 -10.14 23.51
C LEU A 343 23.62 -9.48 22.15
N VAL A 344 22.99 -8.36 21.79
CA VAL A 344 23.29 -7.59 20.57
C VAL A 344 24.77 -7.19 20.54
N LYS A 345 25.31 -6.66 21.64
CA LYS A 345 26.75 -6.36 21.76
C LYS A 345 27.62 -7.61 21.58
N THR A 346 27.20 -8.75 22.12
CA THR A 346 27.91 -10.04 21.98
C THR A 346 27.91 -10.55 20.54
N LEU A 347 26.83 -10.31 19.79
CA LEU A 347 26.71 -10.66 18.37
C LEU A 347 27.59 -9.73 17.51
N LEU A 348 27.58 -8.41 17.76
CA LEU A 348 28.45 -7.43 17.10
C LEU A 348 29.94 -7.75 17.29
N GLU A 349 30.33 -8.24 18.48
CA GLU A 349 31.71 -8.68 18.76
C GLU A 349 32.10 -10.00 18.04
N GLN A 350 31.12 -10.75 17.51
CA GLN A 350 31.35 -12.00 16.76
C GLN A 350 31.30 -11.80 15.24
N SER A 351 30.61 -10.77 14.75
CA SER A 351 30.63 -10.37 13.33
C SER A 351 31.92 -9.62 12.98
N GLU A 352 32.93 -10.33 12.46
CA GLU A 352 34.23 -9.74 12.11
C GLU A 352 34.12 -8.60 11.08
N GLY A 353 34.34 -7.37 11.52
CA GLY A 353 34.93 -6.31 10.70
C GLY A 353 34.00 -5.48 9.80
N SER A 354 32.68 -5.66 9.84
CA SER A 354 31.77 -4.66 9.27
C SER A 354 31.69 -3.45 10.21
N MET A 355 32.09 -2.26 9.74
CA MET A 355 31.79 -1.01 10.45
C MET A 355 30.35 -0.61 10.13
N ILE A 356 29.40 -1.22 10.85
CA ILE A 356 27.98 -0.91 10.73
C ILE A 356 27.77 0.50 11.31
N ALA A 357 27.26 1.40 10.49
CA ALA A 357 27.03 2.79 10.89
C ALA A 357 25.86 2.90 11.89
N GLU A 358 25.96 3.87 12.80
CA GLU A 358 24.81 4.33 13.58
C GLU A 358 23.70 4.81 12.62
N HIS A 359 22.43 4.70 13.05
CA HIS A 359 21.30 5.03 12.16
C HIS A 359 21.31 6.52 11.80
N GLU A 360 21.30 6.81 10.51
CA GLU A 360 21.33 8.17 9.96
C GLU A 360 19.87 8.65 9.77
N LEU A 361 19.49 9.74 10.46
CA LEU A 361 18.21 10.42 10.20
C LEU A 361 18.33 11.19 8.89
N LEU A 362 17.65 10.72 7.84
CA LEU A 362 17.67 11.36 6.53
C LEU A 362 16.73 12.57 6.46
N VAL A 363 15.54 12.46 7.06
CA VAL A 363 14.59 13.57 7.17
C VAL A 363 13.65 13.39 8.37
N GLU A 364 13.21 14.51 8.93
CA GLU A 364 12.02 14.59 9.78
C GLU A 364 11.01 15.51 9.10
N HIS A 365 9.84 14.98 8.75
CA HIS A 365 8.70 15.75 8.23
C HIS A 365 7.70 16.01 9.36
N PHE A 366 7.29 17.26 9.51
CA PHE A 366 6.24 17.66 10.44
C PHE A 366 4.98 18.03 9.66
N HIS A 367 3.89 17.30 9.88
CA HIS A 367 2.58 17.61 9.33
C HIS A 367 1.75 18.29 10.44
N ALA A 368 1.68 19.63 10.40
CA ALA A 368 0.95 20.42 11.39
C ALA A 368 -0.57 20.22 11.31
N ALA A 369 -1.25 20.24 12.45
CA ALA A 369 -2.70 20.41 12.53
C ALA A 369 -3.14 21.77 11.96
N HIS A 370 -4.37 21.83 11.45
CA HIS A 370 -4.99 23.08 11.01
C HIS A 370 -5.26 24.02 12.19
N GLU A 371 -5.17 25.34 11.99
CA GLU A 371 -5.26 26.33 13.07
C GLU A 371 -6.55 26.26 13.91
N GLN A 372 -7.66 25.84 13.30
CA GLN A 372 -8.97 25.70 13.97
C GLN A 372 -9.20 24.29 14.55
N ALA A 373 -8.22 23.39 14.47
CA ALA A 373 -8.36 22.05 15.05
C ALA A 373 -8.52 22.13 16.57
N LYS A 374 -9.57 21.47 17.08
CA LYS A 374 -9.98 21.49 18.49
C LYS A 374 -10.51 22.86 18.98
N GLU A 375 -10.72 23.83 18.08
CA GLU A 375 -11.34 25.15 18.35
C GLU A 375 -12.66 25.34 17.56
N PRO A 376 -13.77 24.67 17.94
CA PRO A 376 -15.07 24.86 17.30
C PRO A 376 -15.67 26.25 17.56
N LEU A 377 -16.46 26.74 16.60
CA LEU A 377 -17.30 27.94 16.75
C LEU A 377 -18.52 27.66 17.64
N SER A 378 -19.33 28.68 17.94
CA SER A 378 -20.57 28.45 18.69
C SER A 378 -21.61 27.67 17.87
N MET A 379 -22.49 26.93 18.53
CA MET A 379 -23.52 26.10 17.88
C MET A 379 -24.45 26.90 16.94
N GLU A 380 -24.65 28.20 17.21
CA GLU A 380 -25.42 29.12 16.36
C GLU A 380 -24.66 29.45 15.07
N GLU A 381 -23.37 29.80 15.19
CA GLU A 381 -22.47 30.07 14.04
C GLU A 381 -22.26 28.83 13.15
N ILE A 382 -22.10 27.64 13.76
CA ILE A 382 -21.98 26.38 13.01
C ILE A 382 -23.27 26.10 12.21
N GLY A 383 -24.45 26.29 12.82
CA GLY A 383 -25.72 26.10 12.14
C GLY A 383 -25.94 27.11 10.99
N ASP A 384 -25.50 28.37 11.16
CA ASP A 384 -25.47 29.37 10.10
C ASP A 384 -24.54 28.94 8.94
N VAL A 385 -23.33 28.40 9.22
CA VAL A 385 -22.40 27.89 8.19
C VAL A 385 -23.00 26.71 7.43
N VAL A 386 -23.57 25.71 8.13
CA VAL A 386 -24.23 24.55 7.51
C VAL A 386 -25.37 24.99 6.59
N LYS A 387 -26.24 25.87 7.09
CA LYS A 387 -27.37 26.38 6.31
C LYS A 387 -26.91 27.22 5.11
N ALA A 388 -25.91 28.08 5.27
CA ALA A 388 -25.34 28.86 4.17
C ALA A 388 -24.76 27.95 3.07
N LYS A 389 -24.06 26.86 3.45
CA LYS A 389 -23.53 25.86 2.52
C LYS A 389 -24.64 25.10 1.77
N MET A 390 -25.72 24.73 2.46
CA MET A 390 -26.90 24.12 1.83
C MET A 390 -27.62 25.09 0.86
N GLU A 391 -27.76 26.36 1.23
CA GLU A 391 -28.35 27.41 0.39
C GLU A 391 -27.47 27.74 -0.84
N GLU A 392 -26.13 27.82 -0.68
CA GLU A 392 -25.14 27.94 -1.75
C GLU A 392 -25.26 26.78 -2.75
N SER A 393 -25.26 25.55 -2.24
CA SER A 393 -25.45 24.30 -3.00
C SER A 393 -26.84 24.17 -3.62
N ARG A 394 -27.80 25.00 -3.20
CA ARG A 394 -29.22 24.98 -3.57
C ARG A 394 -29.94 23.67 -3.21
N GLN A 395 -29.44 22.98 -2.19
CA GLN A 395 -29.99 21.70 -1.74
C GLN A 395 -30.80 21.92 -0.45
N SER A 396 -32.10 21.60 -0.47
CA SER A 396 -32.92 21.63 0.74
C SER A 396 -32.63 20.46 1.68
N PHE A 397 -31.87 19.47 1.22
CA PHE A 397 -31.53 18.21 1.88
C PHE A 397 -30.13 17.80 1.44
N MET A 398 -29.21 17.54 2.38
CA MET A 398 -27.85 17.02 2.12
C MET A 398 -27.53 15.95 3.16
N ARG A 399 -26.77 14.91 2.79
CA ARG A 399 -26.36 13.89 3.77
C ARG A 399 -25.34 14.46 4.77
N LEU A 400 -25.23 13.80 5.93
CA LEU A 400 -24.31 14.20 6.99
C LEU A 400 -22.83 14.04 6.58
N ASP A 401 -22.50 13.03 5.76
CA ASP A 401 -21.16 12.85 5.18
C ASP A 401 -20.83 13.96 4.17
N GLU A 402 -21.78 14.31 3.29
CA GLU A 402 -21.61 15.40 2.31
C GLU A 402 -21.36 16.75 3.00
N LEU A 403 -22.09 17.03 4.07
CA LEU A 403 -21.88 18.24 4.87
C LEU A 403 -20.60 18.22 5.70
N TRP A 404 -20.12 17.06 6.16
CA TRP A 404 -18.85 16.98 6.89
C TRP A 404 -17.64 17.30 6.00
N PHE A 405 -17.62 16.75 4.78
CA PHE A 405 -16.51 16.93 3.85
C PHE A 405 -16.50 18.29 3.12
N GLU A 406 -17.53 19.12 3.30
CA GLU A 406 -17.45 20.55 3.00
C GLU A 406 -16.52 21.24 4.00
N ARG A 407 -15.36 21.70 3.52
CA ARG A 407 -14.24 22.22 4.33
C ARG A 407 -14.67 23.28 5.35
N ASP A 408 -15.56 24.19 4.96
CA ASP A 408 -16.01 25.29 5.82
C ASP A 408 -16.81 24.78 7.04
N VAL A 409 -17.55 23.67 6.88
CA VAL A 409 -18.39 23.07 7.91
C VAL A 409 -17.53 22.32 8.94
N SER A 410 -16.61 21.46 8.48
CA SER A 410 -15.74 20.71 9.39
C SER A 410 -14.73 21.61 10.12
N LEU A 411 -14.26 22.69 9.48
CA LEU A 411 -13.48 23.74 10.16
C LEU A 411 -14.31 24.48 11.22
N ALA A 412 -15.56 24.85 10.93
CA ALA A 412 -16.43 25.48 11.94
C ALA A 412 -16.69 24.55 13.15
N CYS A 413 -16.67 23.23 12.94
CA CYS A 413 -16.81 22.22 14.00
C CYS A 413 -15.49 21.83 14.67
N GLY A 414 -14.37 22.48 14.35
CA GLY A 414 -13.05 22.21 14.94
C GLY A 414 -12.51 20.78 14.77
N GLY A 415 -13.04 20.02 13.80
CA GLY A 415 -12.69 18.61 13.58
C GLY A 415 -13.54 17.58 14.33
N TRP A 416 -14.55 17.97 15.11
CA TRP A 416 -15.48 17.05 15.77
C TRP A 416 -16.82 16.91 15.02
N ILE A 417 -17.12 15.70 14.53
CA ILE A 417 -18.37 15.41 13.83
C ILE A 417 -19.57 15.35 14.78
N GLU A 418 -19.35 15.00 16.04
CA GLU A 418 -20.33 15.08 17.12
C GLU A 418 -20.81 16.53 17.35
N VAL A 419 -19.92 17.52 17.16
CA VAL A 419 -20.24 18.96 17.28
C VAL A 419 -21.10 19.42 16.10
N LEU A 420 -20.85 18.94 14.87
CA LEU A 420 -21.73 19.19 13.72
C LEU A 420 -23.16 18.70 14.01
N ILE A 421 -23.28 17.45 14.47
CA ILE A 421 -24.57 16.83 14.81
C ILE A 421 -25.28 17.67 15.88
N LYS A 422 -24.58 18.07 16.94
CA LYS A 422 -25.15 18.85 18.04
C LYS A 422 -25.58 20.26 17.63
N ALA A 423 -24.81 20.93 16.78
CA ALA A 423 -25.19 22.24 16.24
C ALA A 423 -26.48 22.14 15.41
N VAL A 424 -26.58 21.14 14.53
CA VAL A 424 -27.78 20.92 13.69
C VAL A 424 -29.02 20.57 14.53
N GLU A 425 -28.87 19.77 15.60
CA GLU A 425 -29.98 19.50 16.54
C GLU A 425 -30.47 20.76 17.28
N SER A 426 -29.60 21.75 17.47
CA SER A 426 -29.84 22.91 18.34
C SER A 426 -30.28 24.18 17.59
N TYR A 427 -30.14 24.21 16.26
CA TYR A 427 -30.28 25.42 15.44
C TYR A 427 -31.71 25.65 14.91
N GLU A 428 -32.26 26.86 15.07
CA GLU A 428 -33.59 27.25 14.57
C GLU A 428 -33.65 27.40 13.03
N GLY A 429 -33.63 26.28 12.32
CA GLY A 429 -33.78 26.26 10.86
C GLY A 429 -33.41 24.96 10.17
N LEU A 430 -32.81 24.01 10.89
CA LEU A 430 -32.35 22.71 10.36
C LEU A 430 -33.03 21.56 11.12
N VAL A 431 -33.15 20.39 10.49
CA VAL A 431 -33.65 19.16 11.11
C VAL A 431 -32.86 17.96 10.61
N LEU A 432 -32.34 17.14 11.53
CA LEU A 432 -31.81 15.81 11.20
C LEU A 432 -32.95 14.84 10.84
N LYS A 433 -32.77 14.08 9.76
CA LYS A 433 -33.67 13.02 9.33
C LYS A 433 -32.89 11.76 8.99
N LYS A 434 -33.47 10.61 9.33
CA LYS A 434 -33.04 9.28 8.89
C LYS A 434 -33.91 8.83 7.73
N ASP A 435 -33.33 8.34 6.62
CA ASP A 435 -34.12 7.81 5.50
C ASP A 435 -34.67 6.41 5.81
N ALA A 436 -35.88 6.38 6.36
CA ALA A 436 -36.65 5.18 6.62
C ALA A 436 -37.00 4.34 5.35
N ARG A 437 -36.79 4.87 4.13
CA ARG A 437 -36.97 4.09 2.89
C ARG A 437 -35.73 3.25 2.57
N ALA A 438 -34.54 3.83 2.73
CA ALA A 438 -33.28 3.12 2.60
C ALA A 438 -33.07 2.12 3.75
N GLU A 439 -33.48 2.47 4.98
CA GLU A 439 -33.47 1.58 6.14
C GLU A 439 -34.24 0.26 5.88
N GLY A 440 -35.43 0.35 5.27
CA GLY A 440 -36.25 -0.80 4.90
C GLY A 440 -35.72 -1.66 3.74
N ALA A 441 -34.58 -1.29 3.14
CA ALA A 441 -33.88 -2.04 2.09
C ALA A 441 -32.58 -2.71 2.57
N LEU A 442 -32.19 -2.52 3.84
CA LEU A 442 -31.01 -3.14 4.41
C LEU A 442 -31.21 -4.66 4.60
N THR A 443 -30.13 -5.42 4.41
CA THR A 443 -30.09 -6.83 4.83
C THR A 443 -29.77 -6.92 6.32
N PRO A 444 -30.08 -8.03 7.02
CA PRO A 444 -29.74 -8.19 8.44
C PRO A 444 -28.23 -8.11 8.75
N SER A 445 -27.36 -8.34 7.76
CA SER A 445 -25.91 -8.12 7.88
C SER A 445 -25.50 -6.65 7.76
N ALA A 446 -26.36 -5.80 7.21
CA ALA A 446 -26.16 -4.37 7.05
C ALA A 446 -26.81 -3.55 8.16
N GLU A 447 -27.84 -4.08 8.84
CA GLU A 447 -28.43 -3.46 10.05
C GLU A 447 -27.37 -3.19 11.13
N ASN A 448 -26.43 -4.14 11.33
CA ASN A 448 -25.32 -4.03 12.27
C ASN A 448 -24.10 -3.25 11.73
N ASN A 449 -24.12 -2.78 10.47
CA ASN A 449 -22.99 -2.06 9.89
C ASN A 449 -23.10 -0.56 10.22
N VAL A 450 -22.25 -0.09 11.15
CA VAL A 450 -22.25 1.30 11.63
C VAL A 450 -22.09 2.31 10.50
N VAL A 451 -21.24 2.03 9.50
CA VAL A 451 -21.03 2.92 8.35
C VAL A 451 -22.32 3.09 7.55
N ARG A 452 -23.02 1.99 7.25
CA ARG A 452 -24.34 2.04 6.57
C ARG A 452 -25.43 2.69 7.41
N GLN A 453 -25.33 2.65 8.74
CA GLN A 453 -26.23 3.41 9.60
C GLN A 453 -25.94 4.92 9.54
N ARG A 454 -24.67 5.35 9.38
CA ARG A 454 -24.29 6.77 9.17
C ARG A 454 -24.85 7.31 7.84
N GLU A 455 -24.73 6.55 6.76
CA GLU A 455 -25.22 6.88 5.41
C GLU A 455 -26.72 7.23 5.33
N LEU A 456 -27.53 6.75 6.29
CA LEU A 456 -28.97 7.02 6.35
C LEU A 456 -29.32 8.43 6.84
N TRP A 457 -28.36 9.21 7.33
CA TRP A 457 -28.62 10.50 7.99
C TRP A 457 -28.35 11.72 7.10
N ALA A 458 -29.28 12.67 7.16
CA ALA A 458 -29.24 13.89 6.39
C ALA A 458 -29.82 15.07 7.16
N VAL A 459 -29.44 16.27 6.75
CA VAL A 459 -29.95 17.55 7.26
C VAL A 459 -30.94 18.12 6.26
N GLU A 460 -32.09 18.60 6.73
CA GLU A 460 -33.09 19.32 5.92
C GLU A 460 -33.28 20.76 6.43
N ILE A 461 -33.34 21.74 5.52
CA ILE A 461 -33.74 23.12 5.84
C ILE A 461 -35.26 23.15 6.09
N ILE A 462 -35.69 23.66 7.25
CA ILE A 462 -37.10 23.77 7.63
C ILE A 462 -37.86 24.64 6.61
N GLY A 463 -38.80 24.02 5.90
CA GLY A 463 -39.59 24.67 4.85
C GLY A 463 -38.97 24.66 3.45
N GLY A 464 -37.77 24.08 3.29
CA GLY A 464 -37.19 23.77 1.98
C GLY A 464 -38.05 22.76 1.21
N SER A 465 -38.14 22.92 -0.10
CA SER A 465 -38.89 22.00 -0.96
C SER A 465 -37.96 20.94 -1.54
N GLY A 466 -38.15 19.66 -1.14
CA GLY A 466 -37.44 18.49 -1.70
C GLY A 466 -37.65 18.22 -3.19
N HIS A 467 -38.32 19.13 -3.90
CA HIS A 467 -38.23 19.28 -5.34
C HIS A 467 -37.72 20.71 -5.61
N PRO A 468 -36.56 20.90 -6.28
CA PRO A 468 -36.23 22.21 -6.79
C PRO A 468 -37.34 22.63 -7.77
N ARG A 469 -37.87 23.85 -7.61
CA ARG A 469 -38.76 24.42 -8.64
C ARG A 469 -38.00 24.39 -9.96
N MET A 470 -38.58 23.77 -10.98
CA MET A 470 -38.13 23.91 -12.36
C MET A 470 -38.14 25.41 -12.72
N LEU A 471 -36.96 26.04 -12.71
CA LEU A 471 -36.77 27.46 -13.03
C LEU A 471 -36.95 27.74 -14.53
N TRP A 472 -36.89 26.68 -15.33
CA TRP A 472 -37.25 26.65 -16.75
C TRP A 472 -38.55 25.85 -16.87
N PRO A 473 -39.56 26.31 -17.64
CA PRO A 473 -40.66 25.44 -18.02
C PRO A 473 -40.07 24.23 -18.78
N SER A 474 -40.32 23.01 -18.32
CA SER A 474 -40.17 21.85 -19.19
C SER A 474 -41.15 22.01 -20.36
N THR A 475 -40.77 21.54 -21.55
CA THR A 475 -41.63 21.58 -22.75
C THR A 475 -42.75 20.52 -22.72
N GLU A 476 -43.20 20.16 -21.52
CA GLU A 476 -44.19 19.11 -21.24
C GLU A 476 -45.48 19.70 -20.66
N GLU A 477 -46.02 20.74 -21.31
CA GLU A 477 -47.48 20.88 -21.32
C GLU A 477 -48.07 19.78 -22.20
N ALA A 478 -49.12 19.13 -21.71
CA ALA A 478 -49.55 17.85 -22.24
C ALA A 478 -50.33 17.94 -23.55
N VAL A 479 -49.73 17.40 -24.62
CA VAL A 479 -50.37 16.83 -25.80
C VAL A 479 -51.25 17.77 -26.63
N ASP A 480 -50.74 18.13 -27.82
CA ASP A 480 -51.59 18.10 -29.02
C ASP A 480 -50.83 17.47 -30.20
N GLN A 481 -51.55 17.01 -31.22
CA GLN A 481 -51.05 16.06 -32.21
C GLN A 481 -50.49 16.70 -33.49
N ASP A 482 -49.18 16.99 -33.56
CA ASP A 482 -48.42 16.75 -34.81
C ASP A 482 -46.88 16.73 -34.63
N ARG A 483 -46.26 15.76 -35.31
CA ARG A 483 -44.85 15.67 -35.78
C ARG A 483 -43.73 16.42 -35.02
N SER A 484 -42.91 15.62 -34.32
CA SER A 484 -41.45 15.80 -34.26
C SER A 484 -40.73 14.48 -34.59
N MET A 485 -41.06 13.88 -35.73
CA MET A 485 -40.10 13.03 -36.44
C MET A 485 -39.14 13.97 -37.17
N GLU A 486 -37.84 13.84 -36.93
CA GLU A 486 -36.85 14.42 -37.83
C GLU A 486 -37.01 13.79 -39.21
N TYR A 487 -37.25 14.62 -40.23
CA TYR A 487 -37.46 14.16 -41.58
C TYR A 487 -36.12 13.82 -42.23
N LEU A 488 -35.67 12.59 -42.03
CA LEU A 488 -34.64 11.98 -42.85
C LEU A 488 -35.22 11.75 -44.27
N PRO A 489 -34.60 12.31 -45.33
CA PRO A 489 -35.01 12.02 -46.70
C PRO A 489 -34.98 10.51 -47.02
N PRO A 490 -35.82 10.01 -47.94
CA PRO A 490 -35.79 8.61 -48.37
C PRO A 490 -34.44 8.18 -48.98
N ASP A 491 -33.64 9.16 -49.39
CA ASP A 491 -32.35 9.01 -50.07
C ASP A 491 -31.16 9.21 -49.11
N PHE A 492 -31.40 9.38 -47.79
CA PHE A 492 -30.35 9.62 -46.80
C PHE A 492 -29.54 8.33 -46.51
N ASN A 493 -28.28 8.32 -46.94
CA ASN A 493 -27.32 7.25 -46.69
C ASN A 493 -26.29 7.69 -45.63
N PRO A 494 -26.28 7.13 -44.40
CA PRO A 494 -25.38 7.55 -43.33
C PRO A 494 -23.89 7.27 -43.58
N GLU A 495 -23.54 6.53 -44.64
CA GLU A 495 -22.13 6.24 -45.00
C GLU A 495 -21.49 7.29 -45.92
N GLU A 496 -22.24 8.26 -46.46
CA GLU A 496 -21.72 9.21 -47.46
C GLU A 496 -21.13 10.51 -46.87
N GLU A 497 -21.55 10.94 -45.67
CA GLU A 497 -21.17 12.25 -45.10
C GLU A 497 -19.85 12.24 -44.27
N TYR A 498 -18.84 11.47 -44.69
CA TYR A 498 -17.50 11.52 -44.07
C TYR A 498 -16.31 11.44 -45.04
N LYS A 499 -16.52 11.64 -46.35
CA LYS A 499 -15.42 11.66 -47.37
C LYS A 499 -15.58 12.71 -48.47
N SER A 500 -15.58 14.00 -48.12
CA SER A 500 -15.16 15.09 -49.03
C SER A 500 -14.56 16.25 -48.25
N GLU A 501 -13.48 16.84 -48.78
CA GLU A 501 -12.62 17.84 -48.11
C GLU A 501 -11.93 17.29 -46.84
N TYR A 502 -10.72 16.74 -46.86
CA TYR A 502 -9.58 16.81 -47.81
C TYR A 502 -8.79 15.48 -47.76
N ASP A 503 -8.06 15.01 -48.77
CA ASP A 503 -7.96 15.29 -50.21
C ASP A 503 -7.18 14.10 -50.88
N TYR A 504 -6.92 14.17 -52.18
CA TYR A 504 -6.08 13.27 -53.00
C TYR A 504 -6.62 11.87 -53.36
N THR A 505 -6.13 11.42 -54.53
CA THR A 505 -6.56 10.21 -55.22
C THR A 505 -5.53 9.07 -55.15
N PHE A 506 -6.04 7.83 -55.25
CA PHE A 506 -5.55 6.74 -56.14
C PHE A 506 -5.19 5.38 -55.48
N SER A 507 -6.22 4.53 -55.37
CA SER A 507 -6.20 3.07 -55.65
C SER A 507 -5.61 2.04 -54.65
N SER A 508 -6.55 1.26 -54.10
CA SER A 508 -6.57 -0.23 -53.99
C SER A 508 -5.54 -1.00 -53.16
N GLY A 509 -6.03 -1.65 -52.09
CA GLY A 509 -5.44 -2.81 -51.40
C GLY A 509 -6.41 -3.34 -50.33
N GLU A 510 -6.62 -4.66 -50.24
CA GLU A 510 -7.56 -5.32 -49.30
C GLU A 510 -6.82 -5.86 -48.06
N GLY A 511 -7.44 -5.92 -46.86
CA GLY A 511 -6.88 -6.70 -45.73
C GLY A 511 -7.19 -6.28 -44.29
N ASP A 512 -8.42 -6.59 -43.82
CA ASP A 512 -8.86 -7.03 -42.47
C ASP A 512 -8.40 -6.43 -41.09
N SER A 513 -9.31 -6.63 -40.11
CA SER A 513 -9.19 -6.72 -38.63
C SER A 513 -8.16 -5.90 -37.80
N SER A 514 -8.69 -4.87 -37.12
CA SER A 514 -8.82 -4.73 -35.63
C SER A 514 -7.59 -4.69 -34.68
N THR A 515 -7.78 -3.94 -33.57
CA THR A 515 -7.04 -3.92 -32.28
C THR A 515 -5.54 -3.67 -32.33
N GLY A 516 -5.14 -2.45 -31.93
CA GLY A 516 -3.78 -2.14 -31.48
C GLY A 516 -3.76 -1.88 -29.97
N ALA A 517 -2.78 -2.44 -29.28
CA ALA A 517 -2.50 -2.18 -27.87
C ALA A 517 -1.61 -0.93 -27.68
N ASP A 518 -1.46 -0.48 -26.44
CA ASP A 518 -0.76 0.77 -26.10
C ASP A 518 0.75 0.74 -26.41
N GLY A 519 1.27 1.91 -26.78
CA GLY A 519 2.65 2.10 -27.23
C GLY A 519 3.59 2.51 -26.10
N ASP A 520 4.51 1.62 -25.75
CA ASP A 520 5.65 1.92 -24.87
C ASP A 520 6.63 2.89 -25.57
N ILE A 521 7.12 3.90 -24.86
CA ILE A 521 8.07 4.90 -25.39
C ILE A 521 9.23 5.07 -24.42
N SER A 522 10.27 4.27 -24.63
CA SER A 522 11.61 4.54 -24.09
C SER A 522 12.34 5.57 -24.95
N TRP A 523 12.97 6.55 -24.30
CA TRP A 523 13.93 7.45 -24.94
C TRP A 523 15.32 7.18 -24.37
N SER A 524 16.22 6.73 -25.22
CA SER A 524 17.65 6.65 -24.92
C SER A 524 18.28 8.03 -25.05
N GLU A 525 19.07 8.44 -24.05
CA GLU A 525 20.00 9.56 -24.20
C GLU A 525 21.29 9.06 -24.87
N ASP A 526 21.54 9.50 -26.11
CA ASP A 526 22.87 9.46 -26.74
C ASP A 526 23.31 10.91 -27.01
N ASP A 527 24.48 11.27 -26.49
CA ASP A 527 25.09 12.61 -26.60
C ASP A 527 25.99 12.67 -27.84
N ASP A 528 25.70 13.56 -28.79
CA ASP A 528 26.64 13.87 -29.88
C ASP A 528 26.58 15.35 -30.31
N THR A 529 27.75 15.90 -30.59
CA THR A 529 27.98 17.36 -30.63
C THR A 529 28.10 17.91 -32.05
N THR A 530 27.34 18.96 -32.38
CA THR A 530 27.67 19.86 -33.50
C THR A 530 27.39 21.32 -33.18
N ASP A 531 28.36 22.18 -33.51
CA ASP A 531 28.29 23.65 -33.46
C ASP A 531 27.97 24.19 -34.87
N GLU A 532 27.01 25.12 -34.99
CA GLU A 532 27.16 26.32 -35.84
C GLU A 532 26.00 27.34 -35.70
N SER A 533 26.29 28.41 -34.95
CA SER A 533 26.15 29.82 -35.39
C SER A 533 24.82 30.42 -35.95
N VAL A 534 24.42 31.54 -35.30
CA VAL A 534 23.99 32.84 -35.91
C VAL A 534 22.54 33.05 -36.43
N SER A 535 21.92 34.06 -35.83
CA SER A 535 20.79 34.92 -36.28
C SER A 535 19.35 34.36 -36.24
N GLY A 536 18.33 35.17 -35.87
CA GLY A 536 18.43 36.48 -35.23
C GLY A 536 17.16 37.34 -35.14
N TRP A 537 17.20 38.31 -34.23
CA TRP A 537 16.49 39.61 -34.26
C TRP A 537 14.95 39.66 -34.09
N ARG A 538 14.57 39.93 -32.83
CA ARG A 538 13.80 41.13 -32.38
C ARG A 538 12.25 41.17 -32.40
N ASN A 539 11.78 41.99 -31.44
CA ASN A 539 10.58 42.85 -31.42
C ASN A 539 9.20 42.29 -31.00
N SER A 540 8.95 42.38 -29.69
CA SER A 540 7.76 43.03 -29.10
C SER A 540 7.73 44.56 -29.44
N PRO A 541 6.89 45.44 -28.84
CA PRO A 541 5.68 45.27 -27.99
C PRO A 541 4.49 46.19 -28.41
N TRP A 542 3.39 46.17 -27.65
CA TRP A 542 2.43 47.29 -27.37
C TRP A 542 1.51 46.82 -26.19
N LEU A 543 1.00 47.61 -25.22
CA LEU A 543 1.07 49.07 -24.97
C LEU A 543 0.92 49.41 -23.45
N ASN A 544 1.84 50.22 -22.90
CA ASN A 544 1.91 51.06 -21.65
C ASN A 544 0.79 50.96 -20.55
N LYS A 545 1.07 50.79 -19.24
CA LYS A 545 1.65 51.73 -18.21
C LYS A 545 1.03 53.16 -18.21
N PRO A 546 0.86 53.87 -17.06
CA PRO A 546 1.86 54.00 -15.96
C PRO A 546 1.38 54.24 -14.49
N ASP A 547 2.32 54.22 -13.54
CA ASP A 547 2.49 55.26 -12.48
C ASP A 547 3.98 55.30 -12.02
N PRO A 548 4.53 56.39 -11.42
CA PRO A 548 5.98 56.55 -11.17
C PRO A 548 6.40 56.71 -9.68
N ASN A 549 7.70 57.01 -9.48
CA ASN A 549 8.48 57.07 -8.23
C ASN A 549 8.91 55.67 -7.72
N ASN A 550 10.12 55.45 -7.19
CA ASN A 550 11.11 56.39 -6.64
C ASN A 550 12.51 56.29 -7.31
N GLN A 551 13.48 57.09 -6.86
CA GLN A 551 14.74 57.40 -7.56
C GLN A 551 15.96 56.54 -7.17
N GLU A 552 16.81 56.39 -8.20
CA GLU A 552 18.27 56.14 -8.28
C GLU A 552 19.15 56.28 -7.00
N PHE A 553 20.25 55.50 -6.93
CA PHE A 553 21.64 56.01 -7.03
C PHE A 553 22.66 54.88 -7.34
N TRP A 554 23.97 55.20 -7.46
CA TRP A 554 25.00 54.44 -8.22
C TRP A 554 26.25 53.98 -7.41
N ASN A 555 27.04 53.04 -7.99
CA ASN A 555 28.45 52.66 -7.70
C ASN A 555 28.74 52.05 -6.30
N ASP A 556 29.79 51.27 -5.99
CA ASP A 556 30.95 50.60 -6.67
C ASP A 556 31.34 49.39 -5.77
N GLY A 557 32.27 48.44 -6.04
CA GLY A 557 33.19 48.19 -7.16
C GLY A 557 34.53 47.58 -6.66
N PHE A 558 35.07 46.52 -7.32
CA PHE A 558 36.28 45.72 -6.92
C PHE A 558 36.12 44.90 -5.60
N GLU A 559 36.90 43.87 -5.25
CA GLU A 559 38.16 43.28 -5.78
C GLU A 559 38.24 41.74 -5.57
N ASP A 560 39.15 41.04 -6.27
CA ASP A 560 39.48 39.60 -6.07
C ASP A 560 40.47 39.37 -4.90
N GLU A 561 40.35 38.25 -4.16
CA GLU A 561 41.51 37.56 -3.58
C GLU A 561 41.46 36.03 -3.79
N LYS A 562 42.65 35.41 -3.82
CA LYS A 562 42.91 34.04 -4.30
C LYS A 562 43.37 33.13 -3.17
N ASN A 563 43.25 31.82 -3.35
CA ASN A 563 44.21 30.86 -2.76
C ASN A 563 44.28 29.54 -3.58
N PRO A 564 45.26 28.64 -3.37
CA PRO A 564 46.10 28.23 -4.50
C PRO A 564 46.24 26.71 -4.76
N TRP A 565 46.59 26.38 -6.01
CA TRP A 565 47.50 25.31 -6.48
C TRP A 565 47.28 23.89 -5.87
N ALA A 566 46.84 22.86 -6.61
CA ALA A 566 47.27 22.34 -7.91
C ALA A 566 48.72 21.78 -7.94
N GLU A 567 48.85 20.47 -7.72
CA GLU A 567 49.86 19.51 -8.21
C GLU A 567 49.61 18.16 -7.48
N GLY A 568 49.73 16.96 -8.07
CA GLY A 568 50.01 16.61 -9.45
C GLY A 568 50.86 15.34 -9.56
N ASN A 569 50.27 14.17 -9.80
CA ASN A 569 51.02 12.97 -10.20
C ASN A 569 50.14 11.91 -10.87
N ALA A 570 50.67 11.23 -11.88
CA ALA A 570 49.95 10.23 -12.67
C ALA A 570 50.72 8.90 -12.75
N VAL A 571 50.04 7.78 -12.51
CA VAL A 571 50.58 6.42 -12.67
C VAL A 571 49.57 5.57 -13.44
N LYS A 572 50.02 4.91 -14.51
CA LYS A 572 49.22 3.93 -15.28
C LYS A 572 49.42 2.53 -14.70
N ILE A 573 48.35 1.88 -14.25
CA ILE A 573 48.27 0.41 -14.10
C ILE A 573 46.94 -0.06 -14.74
N SER A 574 46.86 -1.35 -15.06
CA SER A 574 45.86 -2.02 -15.91
C SER A 574 44.43 -2.03 -15.37
N ARG A 575 43.46 -2.08 -16.31
CA ARG A 575 42.09 -2.55 -16.04
C ARG A 575 42.11 -4.07 -15.80
N GLU A 576 41.62 -4.50 -14.64
CA GLU A 576 40.97 -5.80 -14.46
C GLU A 576 39.54 -5.52 -13.98
N ALA A 577 38.55 -6.25 -14.52
CA ALA A 577 37.14 -5.97 -14.26
C ALA A 577 36.62 -6.87 -13.13
N GLY A 578 36.46 -6.31 -11.93
CA GLY A 578 35.68 -6.91 -10.86
C GLY A 578 34.24 -6.39 -10.92
N HIS A 579 33.27 -7.26 -11.19
CA HIS A 579 31.86 -6.90 -11.10
C HIS A 579 31.43 -6.86 -9.63
N THR A 580 31.27 -5.65 -9.08
CA THR A 580 30.45 -5.41 -7.89
C THR A 580 28.98 -5.44 -8.32
N ILE A 581 28.27 -6.54 -8.04
CA ILE A 581 26.83 -6.63 -8.29
C ILE A 581 26.11 -5.89 -7.15
N SER A 582 25.44 -4.79 -7.50
CA SER A 582 24.59 -4.04 -6.57
C SER A 582 23.24 -4.75 -6.39
N SER A 583 22.74 -4.79 -5.15
CA SER A 583 21.40 -5.28 -4.83
C SER A 583 20.32 -4.45 -5.54
N SER A 584 19.50 -5.12 -6.35
CA SER A 584 18.25 -4.57 -6.87
C SER A 584 17.17 -4.64 -5.81
N SER A 585 16.54 -3.49 -5.53
CA SER A 585 15.30 -3.37 -4.75
C SER A 585 14.20 -4.29 -5.26
N SER A 586 13.41 -4.87 -4.35
CA SER A 586 12.43 -5.94 -4.58
C SER A 586 10.98 -5.58 -4.20
N THR A 587 10.63 -4.29 -4.15
CA THR A 587 9.24 -3.81 -3.99
C THR A 587 8.31 -4.10 -5.18
N ALA A 588 8.83 -4.61 -6.31
CA ALA A 588 8.05 -5.05 -7.46
C ALA A 588 8.67 -6.31 -8.11
N GLY A 589 7.96 -7.44 -8.09
CA GLY A 589 8.53 -8.73 -8.51
C GLY A 589 7.57 -9.90 -8.63
N TRP A 590 6.56 -9.81 -9.51
CA TRP A 590 5.71 -10.94 -9.94
C TRP A 590 4.77 -11.54 -8.87
N ASP A 591 3.96 -10.69 -8.23
CA ASP A 591 2.86 -11.08 -7.31
C ASP A 591 1.60 -11.61 -8.07
N GLY A 592 1.79 -12.30 -9.20
CA GLY A 592 0.74 -12.99 -9.97
C GLY A 592 -0.11 -12.16 -10.96
N ASP A 593 0.13 -10.85 -11.07
CA ASP A 593 -0.60 -9.95 -11.98
C ASP A 593 -0.34 -10.24 -13.48
N GLU A 594 -1.29 -9.82 -14.32
CA GLU A 594 -1.52 -10.41 -15.64
C GLU A 594 -0.50 -10.01 -16.72
N SER A 595 -0.04 -11.00 -17.49
CA SER A 595 0.61 -10.81 -18.79
C SER A 595 -0.28 -11.40 -19.90
N ASP A 596 -0.89 -10.53 -20.69
CA ASP A 596 -1.61 -10.92 -21.91
C ASP A 596 -0.66 -11.07 -23.11
N ASP A 597 -1.15 -11.76 -24.13
CA ASP A 597 -0.57 -11.94 -25.47
C ASP A 597 0.86 -12.54 -25.60
N THR A 598 0.88 -13.86 -25.83
CA THR A 598 1.83 -14.47 -26.79
C THR A 598 1.08 -15.26 -27.86
N THR A 599 0.94 -14.69 -29.06
CA THR A 599 0.40 -15.37 -30.25
C THR A 599 1.39 -15.37 -31.43
N SER A 600 2.32 -16.34 -31.46
CA SER A 600 3.00 -16.85 -32.68
C SER A 600 3.89 -18.06 -32.36
#